data_AF-A0A4Q5W9K2-F1
#
_entry.id   AF-A0A4Q5W9K2-F1
#
_cell.length_a   1.000
_cell.length_b   1.000
_cell.length_c   1.000
_cell.angle_alpha   90.00
_cell.angle_beta   90.00
_cell.angle_gamma   90.00
#
_symmetry.space_group_name_H-M   'P 1'
#
loop_
_entity.id
_entity.type
_entity.pdbx_description
1 polymer ?
#
loop_
_entity_poly.entity_id
_entity_poly.type
_entity_poly.pdbx_seq_one_letter_code
_entity_poly.pdbx_strand_id
1 'polypeptide(L)'
;GQLLIPNHPHNMLLQLWAETGLVGAALAAAVLVLVAWRLPRPDALGPAMPRVAAIIGGFCASLISFDLWNEAWWAVFCLLGVLAAVYYRRHAHASSLAPSEPASVQTLSEADDRLPAQAAARAPVGSDSAQRIALRDSQGSRPTTANNFNLLRLCFALMVVAYHLVAIPGWGEAILRQMALLAEVGVQGFFVLSGYLVYASLERSSSMAAYAEKRFRRLYPAYAFVILVCAGAALIASPAAREDLLGVARYTGWNLIFANFMEPNLPGVFASNPMTEVNGALWTLKIEVMFYLVLPILLWLLRLCGRYDWIGCLLLYVGAEVWRAWFNHIGQFEIARQLPGQMSFFLTGMM
;
A
#
# COMPACT_ATOMS: atom_id res chain seq x y z
N GLY A 1 15.04 -36.50 -31.49
CA GLY A 1 15.65 -35.83 -30.32
C GLY A 1 16.09 -34.45 -30.72
N GLN A 2 15.33 -33.44 -30.31
CA GLN A 2 15.83 -32.09 -30.13
C GLN A 2 15.20 -31.60 -28.82
N LEU A 3 16.01 -31.62 -27.76
CA LEU A 3 15.71 -30.96 -26.49
C LEU A 3 15.70 -29.46 -26.79
N LEU A 4 14.52 -28.88 -27.01
CA LEU A 4 14.32 -27.44 -26.85
C LEU A 4 14.31 -27.19 -25.34
N ILE A 5 15.49 -27.06 -24.75
CA ILE A 5 15.64 -26.37 -23.47
C ILE A 5 15.31 -24.92 -23.79
N PRO A 6 14.21 -24.34 -23.26
CA PRO A 6 14.04 -22.91 -23.36
C PRO A 6 15.17 -22.30 -22.54
N ASN A 7 16.16 -21.71 -23.21
CA ASN A 7 17.13 -20.83 -22.57
C ASN A 7 16.37 -19.59 -22.08
N HIS A 8 15.66 -19.72 -20.97
CA HIS A 8 15.21 -18.58 -20.20
C HIS A 8 16.48 -17.95 -19.60
N PRO A 9 16.79 -16.68 -19.91
CA PRO A 9 17.86 -15.97 -19.26
C PRO A 9 17.71 -16.06 -17.74
N HIS A 10 18.71 -16.60 -17.06
CA HIS A 10 18.72 -16.77 -15.61
C HIS A 10 18.83 -15.45 -14.83
N ASN A 11 18.87 -14.29 -15.52
CA ASN A 11 18.86 -12.98 -14.88
C ASN A 11 17.77 -12.07 -15.45
N MET A 12 17.21 -11.23 -14.57
CA MET A 12 16.06 -10.39 -14.87
C MET A 12 16.39 -9.32 -15.93
N LEU A 13 17.64 -8.86 -15.97
CA LEU A 13 18.08 -7.82 -16.92
C LEU A 13 18.12 -8.33 -18.36
N LEU A 14 18.55 -9.58 -18.56
CA LEU A 14 18.54 -10.23 -19.87
C LEU A 14 17.13 -10.60 -20.30
N GLN A 15 16.24 -10.99 -19.38
CA GLN A 15 14.83 -11.24 -19.71
C GLN A 15 14.12 -9.94 -20.08
N LEU A 16 14.30 -8.87 -19.29
CA LEU A 16 13.77 -7.55 -19.60
C LEU A 16 14.30 -7.06 -20.96
N TRP A 17 15.60 -7.22 -21.21
CA TRP A 17 16.19 -6.88 -22.52
C TRP A 17 15.63 -7.74 -23.65
N ALA A 18 15.49 -9.05 -23.46
CA ALA A 18 14.98 -9.97 -24.46
C ALA A 18 13.51 -9.73 -24.79
N GLU A 19 12.69 -9.37 -23.80
CA GLU A 19 11.24 -9.17 -23.97
C GLU A 19 10.88 -7.74 -24.38
N THR A 20 11.62 -6.73 -23.92
CA THR A 20 11.26 -5.31 -24.09
C THR A 20 12.27 -4.51 -24.90
N GLY A 21 13.38 -5.13 -25.29
CA GLY A 21 14.46 -4.50 -26.03
C GLY A 21 15.14 -3.36 -25.26
N LEU A 22 15.90 -2.55 -26.00
CA LEU A 22 16.63 -1.40 -25.46
C LEU A 22 15.71 -0.39 -24.77
N VAL A 23 14.48 -0.23 -25.26
CA VAL A 23 13.52 0.77 -24.74
C VAL A 23 13.07 0.41 -23.33
N GLY A 24 12.61 -0.82 -23.10
CA GLY A 24 12.18 -1.21 -21.75
C GLY A 24 13.35 -1.36 -20.77
N ALA A 25 14.53 -1.77 -21.24
CA ALA A 25 15.74 -1.76 -20.44
C ALA A 25 16.14 -0.33 -20.00
N ALA A 26 16.07 0.65 -20.91
CA ALA A 26 16.36 2.05 -20.60
C ALA A 26 15.33 2.65 -19.63
N LEU A 27 14.04 2.32 -19.79
CA LEU A 27 12.98 2.77 -18.89
C LEU A 27 13.14 2.18 -17.47
N ALA A 28 13.43 0.89 -17.35
CA ALA A 28 13.67 0.27 -16.05
C ALA A 28 14.92 0.86 -15.37
N ALA A 29 16.01 1.06 -16.12
CA ALA A 29 17.20 1.73 -15.60
C ALA A 29 16.91 3.17 -15.13
N ALA A 30 16.11 3.93 -15.90
CA ALA A 30 15.69 5.27 -15.50
C ALA A 30 14.85 5.26 -14.22
N VAL A 31 13.92 4.30 -14.07
CA VAL A 31 13.14 4.13 -12.85
C VAL A 31 14.04 3.79 -11.65
N LEU A 32 15.00 2.88 -11.81
CA LEU A 32 15.94 2.52 -10.74
C LEU A 32 16.80 3.70 -10.32
N VAL A 33 17.31 4.48 -11.27
CA VAL A 33 18.10 5.69 -11.00
C VAL A 33 17.23 6.73 -10.29
N LEU A 34 15.99 6.95 -10.73
CA LEU A 34 15.07 7.89 -10.08
C LEU A 34 14.72 7.46 -8.65
N VAL A 35 14.49 6.17 -8.42
CA VAL A 35 14.25 5.60 -7.10
C VAL A 35 15.49 5.74 -6.22
N ALA A 36 16.67 5.38 -6.73
CA ALA A 36 17.94 5.50 -6.01
C ALA A 36 18.26 6.96 -5.65
N TRP A 37 17.96 7.90 -6.55
CA TRP A 37 18.21 9.32 -6.32
C TRP A 37 17.21 9.98 -5.38
N ARG A 38 16.02 9.38 -5.23
CA ARG A 38 14.98 9.77 -4.27
C ARG A 38 15.15 9.11 -2.90
N LEU A 39 16.05 8.13 -2.76
CA LEU A 39 16.31 7.51 -1.47
C LEU A 39 16.99 8.52 -0.52
N PRO A 40 16.52 8.65 0.73
CA PRO A 40 17.20 9.44 1.75
C PRO A 40 18.64 8.96 1.92
N ARG A 41 19.55 9.88 2.23
CA ARG A 41 20.95 9.51 2.48
C ARG A 41 21.03 8.50 3.64
N PRO A 42 22.00 7.56 3.62
CA PRO A 42 22.08 6.45 4.58
C PRO A 42 22.04 6.92 6.04
N ASP A 43 22.71 8.02 6.34
CA ASP A 43 22.76 8.72 7.62
C ASP A 43 21.39 9.25 8.10
N ALA A 44 20.46 9.55 7.18
CA ALA A 44 19.10 10.01 7.49
C ALA A 44 18.10 8.87 7.77
N LEU A 45 18.48 7.61 7.55
CA LEU A 45 17.59 6.45 7.65
C LEU A 45 17.44 5.90 9.08
N GLY A 46 18.25 6.35 10.04
CA GLY A 46 18.12 6.06 11.47
C GLY A 46 17.76 4.60 11.79
N PRO A 47 16.78 4.31 12.67
CA PRO A 47 16.36 2.95 13.00
C PRO A 47 15.57 2.23 11.88
N ALA A 48 15.27 2.90 10.76
CA ALA A 48 14.62 2.30 9.60
C ALA A 48 15.61 1.74 8.56
N MET A 49 16.91 2.05 8.70
CA MET A 49 17.98 1.57 7.81
C MET A 49 17.94 0.05 7.55
N PRO A 50 17.77 -0.85 8.54
CA PRO A 50 17.77 -2.29 8.28
C PRO A 50 16.58 -2.74 7.43
N ARG A 51 15.42 -2.07 7.58
CA ARG A 51 14.20 -2.36 6.80
C ARG A 51 14.35 -1.92 5.35
N VAL A 52 14.90 -0.73 5.13
CA VAL A 52 15.18 -0.21 3.79
C VAL A 52 16.28 -1.04 3.11
N ALA A 53 17.32 -1.42 3.84
CA ALA A 53 18.38 -2.30 3.34
C ALA A 53 17.86 -3.72 3.02
N ALA A 54 16.91 -4.27 3.79
CA ALA A 54 16.28 -5.55 3.50
C ALA A 54 15.39 -5.49 2.24
N ILE A 55 14.62 -4.40 2.05
CA ILE A 55 13.81 -4.20 0.85
C ILE A 55 14.69 -4.02 -0.39
N ILE A 56 15.73 -3.17 -0.30
CA ILE A 56 16.68 -2.96 -1.40
C ILE A 56 17.49 -4.23 -1.67
N GLY A 57 17.93 -4.94 -0.64
CA GLY A 57 18.65 -6.21 -0.76
C GLY A 57 17.80 -7.31 -1.39
N GLY A 58 16.53 -7.44 -0.98
CA GLY A 58 15.57 -8.36 -1.59
C GLY A 58 15.27 -8.03 -3.05
N PHE A 59 15.13 -6.73 -3.35
CA PHE A 59 14.97 -6.27 -4.72
C PHE A 59 16.22 -6.53 -5.57
N CYS A 60 17.42 -6.21 -5.09
CA CYS A 60 18.67 -6.47 -5.80
C CYS A 60 18.93 -7.97 -6.01
N ALA A 61 18.59 -8.82 -5.04
CA ALA A 61 18.71 -10.27 -5.17
C ALA A 61 17.73 -10.83 -6.22
N SER A 62 16.51 -10.28 -6.32
CA SER A 62 15.54 -10.68 -7.35
C SER A 62 15.94 -10.23 -8.76
N LEU A 63 16.86 -9.28 -8.92
CA LEU A 63 17.45 -8.94 -10.23
C LEU A 63 18.39 -10.05 -10.77
N ILE A 64 18.90 -10.92 -9.89
CA ILE A 64 20.04 -11.81 -10.18
C ILE A 64 19.62 -13.27 -10.41
N SER A 65 18.45 -13.72 -9.93
CA SER A 65 18.00 -15.11 -10.14
C SER A 65 16.50 -15.26 -10.43
N PHE A 66 16.20 -15.97 -11.52
CA PHE A 66 14.86 -16.27 -12.04
C PHE A 66 14.00 -17.15 -11.11
N ASP A 67 14.62 -18.03 -10.32
CA ASP A 67 13.90 -18.94 -9.41
C ASP A 67 13.23 -18.20 -8.21
N LEU A 68 13.61 -16.94 -7.97
CA LEU A 68 13.04 -16.08 -6.91
C LEU A 68 11.66 -15.50 -7.28
N TRP A 69 11.16 -15.74 -8.49
CA TRP A 69 9.88 -15.23 -8.99
C TRP A 69 8.68 -16.19 -8.79
N ASN A 70 8.89 -17.38 -8.22
CA ASN A 70 7.78 -18.26 -7.85
C ASN A 70 7.05 -17.70 -6.61
N GLU A 71 5.71 -17.74 -6.56
CA GLU A 71 4.88 -17.09 -5.52
C GLU A 71 5.31 -17.45 -4.08
N ALA A 72 5.86 -18.65 -3.90
CA ALA A 72 6.39 -19.14 -2.63
C ALA A 72 7.55 -18.29 -2.07
N TRP A 73 8.36 -17.63 -2.90
CA TRP A 73 9.53 -16.87 -2.43
C TRP A 73 9.19 -15.43 -2.05
N TRP A 74 8.28 -14.76 -2.75
CA TRP A 74 7.73 -13.48 -2.27
C TRP A 74 7.05 -13.66 -0.92
N ALA A 75 6.35 -14.78 -0.72
CA ALA A 75 5.83 -15.17 0.57
C ALA A 75 6.91 -15.31 1.65
N VAL A 76 8.06 -15.91 1.32
CA VAL A 76 9.21 -16.03 2.22
C VAL A 76 9.88 -14.67 2.51
N PHE A 77 10.02 -13.77 1.54
CA PHE A 77 10.60 -12.44 1.80
C PHE A 77 9.67 -11.54 2.59
N CYS A 78 8.37 -11.55 2.29
CA CYS A 78 7.35 -10.88 3.11
C CYS A 78 7.36 -11.45 4.53
N LEU A 79 7.44 -12.78 4.68
CA LEU A 79 7.56 -13.45 5.96
C LEU A 79 8.83 -13.04 6.72
N LEU A 80 9.99 -13.05 6.07
CA LEU A 80 11.26 -12.64 6.67
C LEU A 80 11.25 -11.14 7.04
N GLY A 81 10.63 -10.30 6.21
CA GLY A 81 10.41 -8.88 6.51
C GLY A 81 9.50 -8.67 7.72
N VAL A 82 8.42 -9.44 7.82
CA VAL A 82 7.52 -9.48 8.98
C VAL A 82 8.26 -9.95 10.24
N LEU A 83 9.01 -11.04 10.16
CA LEU A 83 9.77 -11.58 11.29
C LEU A 83 10.84 -10.61 11.77
N ALA A 84 11.55 -9.95 10.84
CA ALA A 84 12.51 -8.91 11.16
C ALA A 84 11.83 -7.68 11.80
N ALA A 85 10.70 -7.22 11.27
CA ALA A 85 9.94 -6.10 11.84
C ALA A 85 9.44 -6.40 13.27
N VAL A 86 8.95 -7.62 13.51
CA VAL A 86 8.54 -8.11 14.83
C VAL A 86 9.75 -8.18 15.79
N TYR A 87 10.87 -8.74 15.35
CA TYR A 87 12.11 -8.81 16.13
C TYR A 87 12.59 -7.41 16.55
N TYR A 88 12.63 -6.46 15.61
CA TYR A 88 13.09 -5.10 15.87
C TYR A 88 12.12 -4.28 16.74
N ARG A 89 10.79 -4.40 16.56
CA ARG A 89 9.82 -3.75 17.46
C ARG A 89 10.03 -4.18 18.90
N ARG A 90 10.30 -5.47 19.13
CA ARG A 90 10.53 -6.02 20.48
C ARG A 90 11.85 -5.55 21.09
N HIS A 91 12.94 -5.53 20.32
CA HIS A 91 14.23 -5.05 20.82
C HIS A 91 14.28 -3.54 21.05
N ALA A 92 13.59 -2.74 20.23
CA ALA A 92 13.43 -1.31 20.45
C ALA A 92 12.63 -1.02 21.74
N HIS A 93 11.59 -1.83 22.02
CA HIS A 93 10.78 -1.69 23.23
C HIS A 93 11.50 -2.21 24.50
N ALA A 94 12.43 -3.16 24.36
CA ALA A 94 13.26 -3.65 25.45
C ALA A 94 14.37 -2.66 25.82
N SER A 95 14.94 -1.96 24.84
CA SER A 95 15.97 -0.94 25.06
C SER A 95 15.40 0.37 25.64
N SER A 96 14.11 0.67 25.43
CA SER A 96 13.42 1.80 26.09
C SER A 96 13.03 1.54 27.55
N LEU A 97 13.14 0.30 28.03
CA LEU A 97 12.85 -0.12 29.42
C LEU A 97 14.13 -0.33 30.25
N ALA A 98 15.32 -0.18 29.66
CA ALA A 98 16.57 -0.24 30.39
C ALA A 98 16.68 0.98 31.33
N PRO A 99 16.98 0.82 32.62
CA PRO A 99 17.14 1.94 33.54
C PRO A 99 18.25 2.86 33.03
N SER A 100 17.95 4.13 32.82
CA SER A 100 18.97 5.15 32.60
C SER A 100 19.85 5.22 33.85
N GLU A 101 21.17 5.04 33.68
CA GLU A 101 22.14 5.32 34.76
C GLU A 101 21.85 6.71 35.36
N PRO A 102 21.82 6.84 36.70
CA PRO A 102 21.61 8.13 37.32
C PRO A 102 22.76 9.06 36.94
N ALA A 103 22.42 10.14 36.25
CA ALA A 103 23.35 11.20 35.88
C ALA A 103 24.14 11.62 37.12
N SER A 104 25.47 11.46 37.06
CA SER A 104 26.38 11.93 38.08
C SER A 104 26.20 13.43 38.27
N VAL A 105 25.67 13.83 39.42
CA VAL A 105 25.62 15.22 39.86
C VAL A 105 27.07 15.69 40.02
N GLN A 106 27.55 16.47 39.05
CA GLN A 106 28.78 17.24 39.22
C GLN A 106 28.48 18.34 40.24
N THR A 107 28.94 18.12 41.46
CA THR A 107 29.08 19.15 42.48
C THR A 107 30.05 20.22 41.95
N LEU A 108 29.52 21.38 41.60
CA LEU A 108 30.33 22.58 41.35
C LEU A 108 30.83 23.09 42.71
N SER A 109 32.14 22.95 42.89
CA SER A 109 32.93 23.53 43.97
C SER A 109 32.82 25.06 43.97
N GLU A 110 32.74 25.61 45.18
CA GLU A 110 32.80 27.03 45.51
C GLU A 110 34.05 27.74 44.98
N ALA A 111 33.87 29.06 44.75
CA ALA A 111 34.82 30.17 44.76
C ALA A 111 34.82 30.96 43.43
N ASP A 112 34.28 32.18 43.42
CA ASP A 112 35.09 33.36 43.71
C ASP A 112 34.24 34.65 43.65
N ASP A 113 34.48 35.51 44.64
CA ASP A 113 33.92 36.85 44.81
C ASP A 113 34.37 37.78 43.68
N ARG A 114 33.46 38.64 43.19
CA ARG A 114 33.67 40.09 42.93
C ARG A 114 32.53 40.68 42.10
N LEU A 115 31.72 41.52 42.76
CA LEU A 115 31.06 42.66 42.12
C LEU A 115 32.04 43.86 42.10
N PRO A 116 31.91 44.77 41.12
CA PRO A 116 31.34 46.06 41.51
C PRO A 116 30.34 46.63 40.50
N ALA A 117 29.63 47.63 41.01
CA ALA A 117 28.41 48.23 40.53
C ALA A 117 28.53 49.15 39.29
N GLN A 118 27.33 49.49 38.77
CA GLN A 118 26.93 50.65 37.96
C GLN A 118 26.85 50.47 36.44
N ALA A 119 25.61 50.33 35.95
CA ALA A 119 25.04 51.23 34.95
C ALA A 119 23.53 50.96 34.85
N ALA A 120 22.74 51.78 35.56
CA ALA A 120 21.31 51.90 35.31
C ALA A 120 21.12 52.60 33.96
N ALA A 121 20.74 51.84 32.93
CA ALA A 121 20.22 52.37 31.68
C ALA A 121 18.93 51.63 31.31
N ARG A 122 17.84 52.39 31.32
CA ARG A 122 16.49 51.98 30.91
C ARG A 122 16.52 51.33 29.52
N ALA A 123 15.95 50.14 29.40
CA ALA A 123 15.48 49.56 28.15
C ALA A 123 14.13 48.84 28.40
N PRO A 124 13.20 48.85 27.45
CA PRO A 124 11.78 48.74 27.72
C PRO A 124 11.34 47.32 28.04
N VAL A 125 10.39 47.20 28.96
CA VAL A 125 9.58 45.98 29.18
C VAL A 125 8.77 45.76 27.91
N GLY A 126 9.30 44.93 27.01
CA GLY A 126 8.70 44.65 25.71
C GLY A 126 9.02 43.23 25.27
N SER A 127 7.98 42.39 25.32
CA SER A 127 7.79 41.18 24.51
C SER A 127 8.47 39.85 24.94
N ASP A 128 7.99 39.31 26.07
CA ASP A 128 7.93 37.85 26.30
C ASP A 128 7.23 37.12 25.11
N SER A 129 6.36 37.83 24.39
CA SER A 129 5.78 37.43 23.11
C SER A 129 6.80 37.29 21.96
N ALA A 130 7.79 38.18 21.82
CA ALA A 130 8.77 38.09 20.72
C ALA A 130 9.75 36.95 20.94
N GLN A 131 10.11 36.69 22.20
CA GLN A 131 10.96 35.55 22.56
C GLN A 131 10.22 34.21 22.37
N ARG A 132 8.90 34.15 22.67
CA ARG A 132 8.05 32.99 22.39
C ARG A 132 7.78 32.78 20.90
N ILE A 133 7.74 33.85 20.09
CA ILE A 133 7.65 33.77 18.62
C ILE A 133 8.96 33.24 18.04
N ALA A 134 10.11 33.72 18.50
CA ALA A 134 11.42 33.21 18.07
C ALA A 134 11.68 31.74 18.49
N LEU A 135 11.16 31.32 19.65
CA LEU A 135 11.18 29.91 20.08
C LEU A 135 10.17 29.04 19.32
N ARG A 136 9.06 29.61 18.83
CA ARG A 136 8.13 28.94 17.90
C ARG A 136 8.72 28.78 16.51
N ASP A 137 9.42 29.79 16.01
CA ASP A 137 10.08 29.74 14.68
C ASP A 137 11.25 28.76 14.65
N SER A 138 12.00 28.61 15.75
CA SER A 138 13.05 27.57 15.85
C SER A 138 12.51 26.14 16.01
N GLN A 139 11.22 25.97 16.34
CA GLN A 139 10.53 24.66 16.27
C GLN A 139 9.75 24.44 14.96
N GLY A 140 9.75 25.44 14.07
CA GLY A 140 8.95 25.46 12.84
C GLY A 140 9.75 25.12 11.59
N SER A 141 10.20 23.88 11.45
CA SER A 141 10.33 23.16 10.17
C SER A 141 11.19 21.90 10.36
N ARG A 142 10.60 20.86 10.97
CA ARG A 142 11.05 19.52 10.57
C ARG A 142 10.84 19.44 9.06
N PRO A 143 11.86 19.09 8.25
CA PRO A 143 11.64 18.91 6.83
C PRO A 143 10.51 17.91 6.70
N THR A 144 9.38 18.35 6.16
CA THR A 144 8.28 17.47 5.83
C THR A 144 8.83 16.58 4.73
N THR A 145 9.33 15.40 5.10
CA THR A 145 9.67 14.36 4.14
C THR A 145 8.42 14.18 3.29
N ALA A 146 8.47 14.65 2.04
CA ALA A 146 7.32 14.66 1.16
C ALA A 146 6.82 13.23 1.02
N ASN A 147 5.63 12.98 1.57
CA ASN A 147 5.08 11.65 1.59
C ASN A 147 4.52 11.31 0.20
N ASN A 148 5.27 10.50 -0.55
CA ASN A 148 5.00 10.20 -1.96
C ASN A 148 3.96 9.08 -2.15
N PHE A 149 3.08 8.79 -1.18
CA PHE A 149 2.02 7.79 -1.38
C PHE A 149 1.12 8.09 -2.57
N ASN A 150 0.92 9.36 -2.91
CA ASN A 150 0.16 9.73 -4.11
C ASN A 150 0.87 9.32 -5.40
N LEU A 151 2.20 9.40 -5.43
CA LEU A 151 2.99 8.93 -6.57
C LEU A 151 2.89 7.41 -6.71
N LEU A 152 3.03 6.67 -5.60
CA LEU A 152 2.87 5.21 -5.61
C LEU A 152 1.46 4.80 -6.09
N ARG A 153 0.42 5.45 -5.59
CA ARG A 153 -0.97 5.24 -6.04
C ARG A 153 -1.12 5.53 -7.53
N LEU A 154 -0.50 6.60 -8.02
CA LEU A 154 -0.51 6.94 -9.44
C LEU A 154 0.18 5.85 -10.27
N CYS A 155 1.37 5.40 -9.87
CA CYS A 155 2.07 4.31 -10.54
C CYS A 155 1.22 3.03 -10.58
N PHE A 156 0.63 2.62 -9.46
CA PHE A 156 -0.23 1.44 -9.41
C PHE A 156 -1.49 1.61 -10.27
N ALA A 157 -2.11 2.80 -10.28
CA ALA A 157 -3.25 3.09 -11.14
C ALA A 157 -2.87 3.01 -12.62
N LEU A 158 -1.71 3.54 -13.01
CA LEU A 158 -1.22 3.49 -14.39
C LEU A 158 -0.95 2.05 -14.84
N MET A 159 -0.41 1.19 -13.97
CA MET A 159 -0.23 -0.24 -14.24
C MET A 159 -1.56 -0.94 -14.54
N VAL A 160 -2.60 -0.64 -13.76
CA VAL A 160 -3.95 -1.18 -13.97
C VAL A 160 -4.58 -0.64 -15.26
N VAL A 161 -4.41 0.66 -15.53
CA VAL A 161 -4.91 1.28 -16.77
C VAL A 161 -4.25 0.67 -18.00
N ALA A 162 -2.92 0.45 -17.96
CA ALA A 162 -2.18 -0.16 -19.08
C ALA A 162 -2.75 -1.53 -19.47
N TYR A 163 -3.13 -2.35 -18.49
CA TYR A 163 -3.81 -3.62 -18.76
C TYR A 163 -5.17 -3.43 -19.42
N HIS A 164 -6.02 -2.55 -18.88
CA HIS A 164 -7.37 -2.34 -19.43
C HIS A 164 -7.35 -1.75 -20.85
N LEU A 165 -6.31 -0.96 -21.21
CA LEU A 165 -6.12 -0.46 -22.57
C LEU A 165 -5.92 -1.57 -23.61
N VAL A 166 -5.37 -2.71 -23.19
CA VAL A 166 -5.09 -3.87 -24.04
C VAL A 166 -6.25 -4.88 -23.95
N ALA A 167 -6.69 -5.18 -22.73
CA ALA A 167 -7.69 -6.21 -22.46
C ALA A 167 -9.11 -5.85 -22.94
N ILE A 168 -9.58 -4.61 -22.73
CA ILE A 168 -10.96 -4.23 -23.07
C ILE A 168 -11.20 -4.26 -24.59
N PRO A 169 -10.33 -3.68 -25.43
CA PRO A 169 -10.50 -3.74 -26.89
C PRO A 169 -10.13 -5.10 -27.49
N GLY A 170 -9.53 -6.01 -26.71
CA GLY A 170 -8.97 -7.28 -27.21
C GLY A 170 -7.75 -7.07 -28.09
N TRP A 171 -6.98 -6.01 -27.86
CA TRP A 171 -5.75 -5.75 -28.62
C TRP A 171 -4.57 -6.49 -28.02
N GLY A 172 -3.52 -6.72 -28.81
CA GLY A 172 -2.21 -7.11 -28.28
C GLY A 172 -2.21 -8.42 -27.48
N GLU A 173 -2.83 -9.49 -27.99
CA GLU A 173 -2.85 -10.81 -27.33
C GLU A 173 -1.45 -11.27 -26.87
N ALA A 174 -0.41 -10.96 -27.65
CA ALA A 174 0.98 -11.30 -27.36
C ALA A 174 1.52 -10.65 -26.07
N ILE A 175 0.98 -9.50 -25.65
CA ILE A 175 1.42 -8.77 -24.45
C ILE A 175 0.39 -8.85 -23.29
N LEU A 176 -0.77 -9.46 -23.53
CA LEU A 176 -1.88 -9.47 -22.57
C LEU A 176 -1.47 -10.06 -21.22
N ARG A 177 -0.69 -11.15 -21.25
CA ARG A 177 -0.22 -11.83 -20.02
C ARG A 177 0.72 -10.94 -19.20
N GLN A 178 1.64 -10.25 -19.86
CA GLN A 178 2.59 -9.33 -19.22
C GLN A 178 1.85 -8.14 -18.62
N MET A 179 0.86 -7.60 -19.34
CA MET A 179 0.02 -6.52 -18.84
C MET A 179 -0.84 -6.99 -17.66
N ALA A 180 -1.35 -8.22 -17.68
CA ALA A 180 -2.12 -8.79 -16.56
C ALA A 180 -1.27 -8.88 -15.29
N LEU A 181 -0.04 -9.39 -15.40
CA LEU A 181 0.92 -9.43 -14.28
C LEU A 181 1.24 -8.02 -13.77
N LEU A 182 1.42 -7.05 -14.67
CA LEU A 182 1.67 -5.67 -14.31
C LEU A 182 0.49 -5.08 -13.51
N ALA A 183 -0.74 -5.28 -13.97
CA ALA A 183 -1.93 -4.83 -13.24
C ALA A 183 -2.08 -5.54 -11.90
N GLU A 184 -1.78 -6.84 -11.84
CA GLU A 184 -1.80 -7.61 -10.60
C GLU A 184 -0.85 -7.02 -9.56
N VAL A 185 0.40 -6.72 -9.92
CA VAL A 185 1.36 -6.04 -9.02
C VAL A 185 0.82 -4.68 -8.57
N GLY A 186 0.20 -3.91 -9.46
CA GLY A 186 -0.44 -2.64 -9.11
C GLY A 186 -1.55 -2.81 -8.06
N VAL A 187 -2.43 -3.80 -8.23
CA VAL A 187 -3.53 -4.13 -7.31
C VAL A 187 -2.99 -4.59 -5.96
N GLN A 188 -2.01 -5.51 -5.95
CA GLN A 188 -1.35 -5.97 -4.74
C GLN A 188 -0.68 -4.80 -4.00
N GLY A 189 -0.02 -3.89 -4.73
CA GLY A 189 0.57 -2.66 -4.19
C GLY A 189 -0.46 -1.73 -3.54
N PHE A 190 -1.67 -1.61 -4.11
CA PHE A 190 -2.78 -0.90 -3.45
C PHE A 190 -3.16 -1.56 -2.13
N PHE A 191 -3.26 -2.89 -2.05
CA PHE A 191 -3.61 -3.58 -0.82
C PHE A 191 -2.54 -3.48 0.27
N VAL A 192 -1.25 -3.54 -0.09
CA VAL A 192 -0.14 -3.24 0.85
C VAL A 192 -0.27 -1.81 1.37
N LEU A 193 -0.45 -0.84 0.47
CA LEU A 193 -0.59 0.56 0.88
C LEU A 193 -1.83 0.80 1.77
N SER A 194 -2.90 0.07 1.50
CA SER A 194 -4.11 0.08 2.33
C SER A 194 -3.84 -0.52 3.71
N GLY A 195 -3.11 -1.63 3.81
CA GLY A 195 -2.64 -2.19 5.08
C GLY A 195 -2.05 -1.11 6.01
N TYR A 196 -1.08 -0.37 5.49
CA TYR A 196 -0.42 0.71 6.23
C TYR A 196 -1.39 1.85 6.59
N LEU A 197 -2.12 2.38 5.62
CA LEU A 197 -2.91 3.61 5.80
C LEU A 197 -4.20 3.40 6.58
N VAL A 198 -4.82 2.23 6.45
CA VAL A 198 -6.02 1.87 7.19
C VAL A 198 -5.65 1.59 8.65
N TYR A 199 -4.56 0.85 8.89
CA TYR A 199 -4.00 0.65 10.23
C TYR A 199 -3.66 1.97 10.93
N ALA A 200 -2.84 2.82 10.29
CA ALA A 200 -2.47 4.11 10.86
C ALA A 200 -3.69 5.04 11.06
N SER A 201 -4.76 4.86 10.30
CA SER A 201 -6.00 5.61 10.50
C SER A 201 -6.82 5.12 11.68
N LEU A 202 -6.85 3.81 11.91
CA LEU A 202 -7.52 3.24 13.06
C LEU A 202 -6.82 3.67 14.35
N GLU A 203 -5.49 3.60 14.41
CA GLU A 203 -4.70 4.05 15.57
C GLU A 203 -4.89 5.54 15.89
N ARG A 204 -5.01 6.40 14.87
CA ARG A 204 -5.20 7.85 15.04
C ARG A 204 -6.66 8.26 15.26
N SER A 205 -7.60 7.32 15.32
CA SER A 205 -9.02 7.64 15.48
C SER A 205 -9.42 7.52 16.95
N SER A 206 -10.14 8.53 17.45
CA SER A 206 -10.60 8.60 18.83
C SER A 206 -11.71 7.59 19.16
N SER A 207 -12.43 7.10 18.15
CA SER A 207 -13.49 6.11 18.29
C SER A 207 -13.70 5.31 17.00
N MET A 208 -14.41 4.19 17.11
CA MET A 208 -14.77 3.37 15.94
C MET A 208 -15.66 4.12 14.94
N ALA A 209 -16.59 4.95 15.44
CA ALA A 209 -17.44 5.79 14.61
C ALA A 209 -16.62 6.83 13.83
N ALA A 210 -15.66 7.50 14.49
CA ALA A 210 -14.78 8.47 13.84
C ALA A 210 -13.88 7.80 12.78
N TYR A 211 -13.45 6.56 13.01
CA TYR A 211 -12.73 5.78 12.02
C TYR A 211 -13.62 5.44 10.81
N ALA A 212 -14.80 4.87 11.06
CA ALA A 212 -15.74 4.48 10.01
C ALA A 212 -16.17 5.68 9.15
N GLU A 213 -16.45 6.83 9.76
CA GLU A 213 -16.80 8.06 9.07
C GLU A 213 -15.69 8.54 8.12
N LYS A 214 -14.43 8.59 8.59
CA LYS A 214 -13.28 8.97 7.74
C LYS A 214 -13.14 8.05 6.54
N ARG A 215 -13.32 6.73 6.74
CA ARG A 215 -13.20 5.72 5.69
C ARG A 215 -14.36 5.81 4.70
N PHE A 216 -15.58 6.03 5.19
CA PHE A 216 -16.78 6.21 4.37
C PHE A 216 -16.68 7.46 3.51
N ARG A 217 -16.39 8.64 4.11
CA ARG A 217 -16.24 9.91 3.38
C ARG A 217 -15.12 9.87 2.34
N ARG A 218 -14.08 9.07 2.57
CA ARG A 218 -12.96 8.89 1.64
C ARG A 218 -13.36 8.13 0.36
N LEU A 219 -14.24 7.14 0.47
CA LEU A 219 -14.48 6.18 -0.61
C LEU A 219 -15.89 6.28 -1.21
N TYR A 220 -16.92 6.28 -0.36
CA TYR A 220 -18.30 6.08 -0.80
C TYR A 220 -18.83 7.17 -1.73
N PRO A 221 -18.58 8.49 -1.50
CA PRO A 221 -19.08 9.53 -2.40
C PRO A 221 -18.58 9.38 -3.84
N ALA A 222 -17.27 9.13 -4.01
CA ALA A 222 -16.67 8.94 -5.33
C ALA A 222 -17.17 7.64 -5.99
N TYR A 223 -17.28 6.56 -5.21
CA TYR A 223 -17.79 5.27 -5.68
C TYR A 223 -19.24 5.36 -6.18
N ALA A 224 -20.13 5.93 -5.36
CA ALA A 224 -21.53 6.11 -5.71
C ALA A 224 -21.68 7.04 -6.93
N PHE A 225 -20.89 8.12 -6.99
CA PHE A 225 -20.89 9.01 -8.15
C PHE A 225 -20.57 8.27 -9.45
N VAL A 226 -19.52 7.43 -9.49
CA VAL A 226 -19.17 6.65 -10.68
C VAL A 226 -20.31 5.72 -11.10
N ILE A 227 -20.94 5.00 -10.16
CA ILE A 227 -22.05 4.08 -10.46
C ILE A 227 -23.23 4.84 -11.05
N LEU A 228 -23.62 5.96 -10.43
CA LEU A 228 -24.75 6.78 -10.86
C LEU A 228 -24.50 7.41 -12.23
N VAL A 229 -23.27 7.87 -12.48
CA VAL A 229 -22.87 8.39 -13.79
C VAL A 229 -22.93 7.30 -14.86
N CYS A 230 -22.44 6.09 -14.58
CA CYS A 230 -22.54 4.96 -15.52
C CYS A 230 -24.00 4.59 -15.81
N ALA A 231 -24.85 4.52 -14.79
CA ALA A 231 -26.29 4.23 -14.96
C ALA A 231 -26.99 5.33 -15.77
N GLY A 232 -26.72 6.60 -15.46
CA GLY A 232 -27.26 7.74 -16.22
C GLY A 232 -26.76 7.78 -17.66
N ALA A 233 -25.47 7.53 -17.89
CA ALA A 233 -24.89 7.45 -19.23
C ALA A 233 -25.51 6.31 -20.05
N ALA A 234 -25.80 5.16 -19.44
CA ALA A 234 -26.51 4.07 -20.11
C ALA A 234 -27.91 4.48 -20.56
N LEU A 235 -28.67 5.19 -19.72
CA LEU A 235 -30.00 5.70 -20.09
C LEU A 235 -29.96 6.72 -21.24
N ILE A 236 -28.85 7.45 -21.40
CA ILE A 236 -28.66 8.39 -22.50
C ILE A 236 -28.24 7.65 -23.78
N ALA A 237 -27.29 6.72 -23.68
CA ALA A 237 -26.61 6.13 -24.83
C ALA A 237 -27.25 4.83 -25.36
N SER A 238 -27.96 4.06 -24.52
CA SER A 238 -28.49 2.73 -24.87
C SER A 238 -30.02 2.76 -24.97
N PRO A 239 -30.63 2.40 -26.12
CA PRO A 239 -32.07 2.14 -26.22
C PRO A 239 -32.52 1.02 -25.27
N ALA A 240 -31.75 -0.08 -25.19
CA ALA A 240 -32.07 -1.21 -24.32
C ALA A 240 -32.12 -0.84 -22.84
N ALA A 241 -31.27 0.11 -22.39
CA ALA A 241 -31.32 0.62 -21.02
C ALA A 241 -32.59 1.43 -20.73
N ARG A 242 -33.15 2.11 -21.74
CA ARG A 242 -34.42 2.85 -21.61
C ARG A 242 -35.63 1.94 -21.62
N GLU A 243 -35.54 0.81 -22.31
CA GLU A 243 -36.58 -0.23 -22.34
C GLU A 243 -36.57 -1.09 -21.06
N ASP A 244 -35.39 -1.38 -20.50
CA ASP A 244 -35.21 -2.16 -19.27
C ASP A 244 -34.74 -1.30 -18.08
N LEU A 245 -35.63 -0.45 -17.58
CA LEU A 245 -35.36 0.37 -16.38
C LEU A 245 -35.13 -0.48 -15.12
N LEU A 246 -35.71 -1.68 -15.05
CA LEU A 246 -35.52 -2.57 -13.91
C LEU A 246 -34.09 -3.13 -13.89
N GLY A 247 -33.54 -3.50 -15.04
CA GLY A 247 -32.14 -3.90 -15.18
C GLY A 247 -31.18 -2.79 -14.73
N VAL A 248 -31.44 -1.54 -15.15
CA VAL A 248 -30.66 -0.38 -14.69
C VAL A 248 -30.78 -0.17 -13.17
N ALA A 249 -31.98 -0.34 -12.61
CA ALA A 249 -32.21 -0.23 -11.17
C ALA A 249 -31.50 -1.34 -10.39
N ARG A 250 -31.53 -2.59 -10.89
CA ARG A 250 -30.79 -3.72 -10.31
C ARG A 250 -29.28 -3.47 -10.32
N TYR A 251 -28.73 -3.04 -11.46
CA TYR A 251 -27.31 -2.69 -11.57
C TYR A 251 -26.96 -1.64 -10.51
N THR A 252 -27.74 -0.56 -10.45
CA THR A 252 -27.49 0.55 -9.53
C THR A 252 -27.55 0.10 -8.08
N GLY A 253 -28.62 -0.62 -7.69
CA GLY A 253 -28.82 -1.09 -6.32
C GLY A 253 -27.73 -2.03 -5.83
N TRP A 254 -27.41 -3.07 -6.61
CA TRP A 254 -26.37 -4.04 -6.24
C TRP A 254 -24.98 -3.40 -6.20
N ASN A 255 -24.65 -2.53 -7.15
CA ASN A 255 -23.34 -1.88 -7.16
C ASN A 255 -23.20 -0.88 -6.00
N LEU A 256 -24.24 -0.13 -5.62
CA LEU A 256 -24.16 0.83 -4.49
C LEU A 256 -23.86 0.15 -3.15
N ILE A 257 -24.18 -1.14 -3.00
CA ILE A 257 -23.86 -1.93 -1.81
C ILE A 257 -22.62 -2.83 -1.98
N PHE A 258 -21.77 -2.55 -2.96
CA PHE A 258 -20.55 -3.32 -3.27
C PHE A 258 -20.80 -4.79 -3.67
N ALA A 259 -22.01 -5.12 -4.14
CA ALA A 259 -22.38 -6.44 -4.63
C ALA A 259 -22.37 -6.51 -6.17
N ASN A 260 -21.32 -5.96 -6.78
CA ASN A 260 -21.17 -5.81 -8.24
C ASN A 260 -21.40 -7.11 -9.01
N PHE A 261 -20.96 -8.23 -8.44
CA PHE A 261 -21.05 -9.56 -9.03
C PHE A 261 -22.50 -10.04 -9.24
N MET A 262 -23.48 -9.45 -8.54
CA MET A 262 -24.91 -9.79 -8.72
C MET A 262 -25.46 -9.18 -10.02
N GLU A 263 -24.96 -8.01 -10.42
CA GLU A 263 -25.39 -7.31 -11.62
C GLU A 263 -24.25 -6.40 -12.14
N PRO A 264 -23.25 -6.95 -12.86
CA PRO A 264 -22.09 -6.19 -13.31
C PRO A 264 -22.31 -5.43 -14.61
N ASN A 265 -23.42 -5.70 -15.32
CA ASN A 265 -23.71 -5.21 -16.66
C ASN A 265 -24.87 -4.21 -16.65
N LEU A 266 -24.89 -3.30 -17.63
CA LEU A 266 -26.03 -2.44 -17.92
C LEU A 266 -26.69 -2.88 -19.24
N PRO A 267 -28.03 -2.83 -19.37
CA PRO A 267 -28.71 -3.31 -20.57
C PRO A 267 -28.23 -2.61 -21.85
N GLY A 268 -27.72 -3.39 -22.81
CA GLY A 268 -27.21 -2.91 -24.10
C GLY A 268 -25.89 -2.14 -24.05
N VAL A 269 -25.25 -2.02 -22.89
CA VAL A 269 -23.94 -1.36 -22.74
C VAL A 269 -22.85 -2.43 -22.86
N PHE A 270 -21.87 -2.21 -23.75
CA PHE A 270 -20.74 -3.11 -24.00
C PHE A 270 -21.11 -4.56 -24.37
N ALA A 271 -22.35 -4.81 -24.79
CA ALA A 271 -22.85 -6.16 -25.10
C ALA A 271 -22.08 -6.87 -26.24
N SER A 272 -21.41 -6.10 -27.11
CA SER A 272 -20.57 -6.61 -28.20
C SER A 272 -19.10 -6.80 -27.83
N ASN A 273 -18.67 -6.41 -26.62
CA ASN A 273 -17.28 -6.48 -26.21
C ASN A 273 -16.95 -7.85 -25.60
N PRO A 274 -15.68 -8.29 -25.63
CA PRO A 274 -15.24 -9.51 -24.94
C PRO A 274 -15.52 -9.45 -23.43
N MET A 275 -15.40 -8.26 -22.85
CA MET A 275 -15.77 -7.96 -21.47
C MET A 275 -17.00 -7.07 -21.47
N THR A 276 -18.13 -7.59 -20.99
CA THR A 276 -19.42 -6.88 -20.97
C THR A 276 -19.61 -6.02 -19.72
N GLU A 277 -18.81 -6.27 -18.68
CA GLU A 277 -18.90 -5.60 -17.39
C GLU A 277 -18.64 -4.10 -17.54
N VAL A 278 -19.50 -3.27 -16.93
CA VAL A 278 -19.37 -1.82 -17.04
C VAL A 278 -18.11 -1.32 -16.33
N ASN A 279 -17.76 -1.95 -15.22
CA ASN A 279 -16.52 -1.67 -14.50
C ASN A 279 -16.04 -2.93 -13.77
N GLY A 280 -15.24 -3.73 -14.46
CA GLY A 280 -14.63 -4.94 -13.91
C GLY A 280 -13.58 -4.69 -12.83
N ALA A 281 -13.19 -3.43 -12.54
CA ALA A 281 -12.22 -3.12 -11.49
C ALA A 281 -12.85 -2.86 -10.10
N LEU A 282 -14.20 -2.76 -10.00
CA LEU A 282 -14.89 -2.42 -8.75
C LEU A 282 -14.70 -3.44 -7.63
N TRP A 283 -14.38 -4.70 -7.96
CA TRP A 283 -14.16 -5.74 -6.95
C TRP A 283 -13.05 -5.38 -5.95
N THR A 284 -12.04 -4.61 -6.37
CA THR A 284 -10.95 -4.15 -5.50
C THR A 284 -11.43 -3.22 -4.38
N LEU A 285 -12.44 -2.38 -4.66
CA LEU A 285 -13.04 -1.47 -3.70
C LEU A 285 -13.91 -2.20 -2.67
N LYS A 286 -14.58 -3.28 -3.09
CA LYS A 286 -15.26 -4.19 -2.16
C LYS A 286 -14.26 -4.74 -1.14
N ILE A 287 -13.11 -5.24 -1.60
CA ILE A 287 -12.04 -5.74 -0.72
C ILE A 287 -11.51 -4.65 0.21
N GLU A 288 -11.27 -3.43 -0.27
CA GLU A 288 -10.88 -2.28 0.55
C GLU A 288 -11.88 -2.00 1.68
N VAL A 289 -13.20 -2.03 1.39
CA VAL A 289 -14.24 -1.89 2.42
C VAL A 289 -14.20 -3.05 3.41
N MET A 290 -14.01 -4.28 2.93
CA MET A 290 -13.86 -5.44 3.82
C MET A 290 -12.65 -5.29 4.74
N PHE A 291 -11.52 -4.75 4.28
CA PHE A 291 -10.39 -4.43 5.15
C PHE A 291 -10.75 -3.41 6.22
N TYR A 292 -11.57 -2.41 5.90
CA TYR A 292 -12.01 -1.44 6.89
C TYR A 292 -12.80 -2.10 8.04
N LEU A 293 -13.61 -3.10 7.71
CA LEU A 293 -14.45 -3.85 8.65
C LEU A 293 -13.68 -4.92 9.42
N VAL A 294 -12.80 -5.64 8.74
CA VAL A 294 -12.03 -6.76 9.31
C VAL A 294 -10.91 -6.26 10.22
N LEU A 295 -10.26 -5.14 9.90
CA LEU A 295 -9.09 -4.68 10.66
C LEU A 295 -9.38 -4.49 12.17
N PRO A 296 -10.45 -3.82 12.62
CA PRO A 296 -10.78 -3.72 14.03
C PRO A 296 -10.92 -5.07 14.73
N ILE A 297 -11.59 -6.02 14.08
CA ILE A 297 -11.82 -7.38 14.60
C ILE A 297 -10.48 -8.13 14.68
N LEU A 298 -9.67 -8.01 13.62
CA LEU A 298 -8.34 -8.60 13.55
C LEU A 298 -7.44 -8.08 14.69
N LEU A 299 -7.36 -6.76 14.90
CA LEU A 299 -6.55 -6.21 15.98
C LEU A 299 -7.07 -6.61 17.37
N TRP A 300 -8.39 -6.71 17.53
CA TRP A 300 -8.97 -7.23 18.76
C TRP A 300 -8.54 -8.68 19.02
N LEU A 301 -8.65 -9.56 18.03
CA LEU A 301 -8.19 -10.96 18.12
C LEU A 301 -6.68 -11.07 18.40
N LEU A 302 -5.86 -10.31 17.68
CA LEU A 302 -4.40 -10.32 17.88
C LEU A 302 -4.00 -9.87 19.29
N ARG A 303 -4.74 -8.91 19.87
CA ARG A 303 -4.52 -8.47 21.26
C ARG A 303 -4.86 -9.56 22.27
N LEU A 304 -5.83 -10.44 21.99
CA LEU A 304 -6.13 -11.60 22.85
C LEU A 304 -4.97 -12.61 22.86
N CYS A 305 -4.23 -12.72 21.76
CA CYS A 305 -3.05 -13.59 21.66
C CYS A 305 -1.83 -13.05 22.43
N GLY A 306 -1.85 -11.79 22.88
CA GLY A 306 -0.79 -11.16 23.66
C GLY A 306 0.58 -11.27 22.96
N ARG A 307 1.53 -11.97 23.59
CA ARG A 307 2.90 -12.16 23.05
C ARG A 307 2.97 -13.05 21.79
N TYR A 308 1.87 -13.69 21.40
CA TYR A 308 1.79 -14.62 20.27
C TYR A 308 1.00 -14.05 19.08
N ASP A 309 0.74 -12.75 19.07
CA ASP A 309 0.14 -12.00 17.96
C ASP A 309 0.79 -12.30 16.59
N TRP A 310 2.12 -12.39 16.54
CA TRP A 310 2.86 -12.72 15.32
C TRP A 310 2.50 -14.09 14.74
N ILE A 311 2.15 -15.08 15.58
CA ILE A 311 1.71 -16.41 15.14
C ILE A 311 0.35 -16.29 14.45
N GLY A 312 -0.56 -15.50 15.03
CA GLY A 312 -1.86 -15.22 14.42
C GLY A 312 -1.72 -14.57 13.05
N CYS A 313 -0.85 -13.57 12.93
CA CYS A 313 -0.56 -12.93 11.65
C CYS A 313 0.09 -13.90 10.64
N LEU A 314 1.01 -14.75 11.09
CA LEU A 314 1.65 -15.75 10.26
C LEU A 314 0.63 -16.76 9.72
N LEU A 315 -0.24 -17.28 10.58
CA LEU A 315 -1.29 -18.22 10.19
C LEU A 315 -2.28 -17.60 9.20
N LEU A 316 -2.65 -16.33 9.39
CA LEU A 316 -3.50 -15.60 8.44
C LEU A 316 -2.81 -15.36 7.11
N TYR A 317 -1.52 -15.03 7.13
CA TYR A 317 -0.72 -14.86 5.93
C TYR A 317 -0.66 -16.17 5.13
N VAL A 318 -0.24 -17.26 5.76
CA VAL A 318 -0.13 -18.58 5.13
C VAL A 318 -1.51 -19.06 4.66
N GLY A 319 -2.55 -18.89 5.49
CA GLY A 319 -3.92 -19.25 5.12
C GLY A 319 -4.44 -18.49 3.91
N ALA A 320 -4.09 -17.20 3.77
CA ALA A 320 -4.44 -16.40 2.60
C ALA A 320 -3.75 -16.90 1.33
N GLU A 321 -2.47 -17.23 1.41
CA GLU A 321 -1.70 -17.78 0.27
C GLU A 321 -2.22 -19.16 -0.14
N VAL A 322 -2.50 -20.04 0.83
CA VAL A 322 -3.09 -21.36 0.59
C VAL A 322 -4.47 -21.24 -0.06
N TRP A 323 -5.31 -20.32 0.43
CA TRP A 323 -6.61 -20.03 -0.18
C TRP A 323 -6.46 -19.60 -1.65
N ARG A 324 -5.60 -18.61 -1.92
CA ARG A 324 -5.39 -18.09 -3.27
C ARG A 324 -4.84 -19.18 -4.20
N ALA A 325 -3.82 -19.92 -3.77
CA ALA A 325 -3.22 -21.00 -4.54
C ALA A 325 -4.22 -22.12 -4.85
N TRP A 326 -5.02 -22.54 -3.87
CA TRP A 326 -6.04 -23.57 -4.04
C TRP A 326 -7.11 -23.15 -5.05
N PHE A 327 -7.70 -21.98 -4.88
CA PHE A 327 -8.78 -21.53 -5.77
C PHE A 327 -8.27 -21.20 -7.19
N ASN A 328 -7.04 -20.71 -7.33
CA ASN A 328 -6.40 -20.56 -8.64
C ASN A 328 -6.17 -21.92 -9.31
N HIS A 329 -5.74 -22.94 -8.56
CA HIS A 329 -5.51 -24.29 -9.10
C HIS A 329 -6.77 -24.93 -9.68
N ILE A 330 -7.93 -24.72 -9.03
CA ILE A 330 -9.22 -25.24 -9.50
C ILE A 330 -9.94 -24.29 -10.49
N GLY A 331 -9.27 -23.25 -10.99
CA GLY A 331 -9.80 -22.31 -11.97
C GLY A 331 -10.85 -21.32 -11.44
N GLN A 332 -10.99 -21.21 -10.12
CA GLN A 332 -11.96 -20.33 -9.44
C GLN A 332 -11.33 -18.99 -9.06
N PHE A 333 -10.81 -18.27 -10.05
CA PHE A 333 -10.08 -17.00 -9.87
C PHE A 333 -10.90 -15.93 -9.13
N GLU A 334 -12.21 -15.92 -9.35
CA GLU A 334 -13.17 -15.03 -8.70
C GLU A 334 -13.21 -15.17 -7.18
N ILE A 335 -13.07 -16.40 -6.69
CA ILE A 335 -13.06 -16.75 -5.27
C ILE A 335 -11.65 -16.58 -4.70
N ALA A 336 -10.62 -16.92 -5.48
CA ALA A 336 -9.22 -16.73 -5.10
C ALA A 336 -8.90 -15.27 -4.75
N ARG A 337 -9.53 -14.32 -5.45
CA ARG A 337 -9.36 -12.87 -5.21
C ARG A 337 -10.20 -12.31 -4.05
N GLN A 338 -11.15 -13.07 -3.49
CA GLN A 338 -11.92 -12.63 -2.32
C GLN A 338 -11.12 -12.79 -1.03
N LEU A 339 -11.58 -12.17 0.07
CA LEU A 339 -11.01 -12.50 1.39
C LEU A 339 -11.24 -13.99 1.71
N PRO A 340 -10.23 -14.68 2.26
CA PRO A 340 -8.97 -14.15 2.79
C PRO A 340 -7.81 -14.00 1.79
N GLY A 341 -7.96 -14.35 0.50
CA GLY A 341 -6.86 -14.43 -0.48
C GLY A 341 -6.03 -13.16 -0.71
N GLN A 342 -6.52 -11.99 -0.30
CA GLN A 342 -5.81 -10.70 -0.37
C GLN A 342 -5.22 -10.24 0.99
N MET A 343 -5.42 -11.02 2.06
CA MET A 343 -5.00 -10.65 3.41
C MET A 343 -3.47 -10.62 3.56
N SER A 344 -2.72 -11.44 2.84
CA SER A 344 -1.25 -11.47 2.91
C SER A 344 -0.64 -10.12 2.53
N PHE A 345 -1.12 -9.49 1.45
CA PHE A 345 -0.71 -8.15 1.03
C PHE A 345 -1.09 -7.08 2.05
N PHE A 346 -2.34 -7.13 2.55
CA PHE A 346 -2.81 -6.19 3.56
C PHE A 346 -2.01 -6.29 4.87
N LEU A 347 -1.76 -7.51 5.35
CA LEU A 347 -0.95 -7.77 6.55
C LEU A 347 0.49 -7.28 6.37
N THR A 348 1.08 -7.47 5.18
CA THR A 348 2.43 -6.99 4.87
C THR A 348 2.53 -5.47 5.03
N GLY A 349 1.51 -4.73 4.60
CA GLY A 349 1.49 -3.28 4.76
C GLY A 349 1.20 -2.80 6.19
N MET A 350 0.48 -3.61 6.97
CA MET A 350 0.10 -3.27 8.35
C MET A 350 1.29 -3.31 9.33
N MET A 351 2.28 -4.17 9.08
CA MET A 351 3.44 -4.40 9.96
C MET A 351 4.56 -3.38 9.76
#